data_AF-A0A0N1BLS1-F1
#
_entry.id   AF-A0A0N1BLS1-F1
#
_cell.length_a   1.000
_cell.length_b   1.000
_cell.length_c   1.000
_cell.angle_alpha   90.00
_cell.angle_beta   90.00
_cell.angle_gamma   90.00
#
_symmetry.space_group_name_H-M   'P 1'
#
loop_
_entity.id
_entity.type
_entity.pdbx_description
1 polymer ?
#
loop_
_entity_poly.entity_id
_entity_poly.type
_entity_poly.pdbx_seq_one_letter_code
_entity_poly.pdbx_strand_id
1 'polypeptide(L)' 'MTFEDLEPRSPRGTNLRALSREDLDLYAVEELNERIEALQAEIERSKSAIAAKVAKKSAADALFNFRQ' A
#
# COMPACT_ATOMS: atom_id res chain seq x y z
N MET A 1 4.06 -29.43 7.59
CA MET A 1 3.34 -28.17 7.86
C MET A 1 3.55 -27.84 9.32
N THR A 2 4.28 -26.76 9.60
CA THR A 2 4.52 -26.25 10.95
C THR A 2 3.33 -25.40 11.40
N PHE A 3 3.09 -25.33 12.72
CA PHE A 3 1.97 -24.59 13.32
C PHE A 3 1.95 -23.08 12.97
N GLU A 4 3.06 -22.52 12.50
CA GLU A 4 3.18 -21.14 11.99
C GLU A 4 2.20 -20.79 10.85
N ASP A 5 1.74 -21.77 10.05
CA ASP A 5 0.91 -21.55 8.86
C ASP A 5 -0.59 -21.33 9.17
N LEU A 6 -0.95 -21.39 10.46
CA LEU A 6 -2.33 -21.27 10.97
C LEU A 6 -2.63 -19.94 11.65
N GLU A 7 -1.68 -19.00 11.69
CA GLU A 7 -1.97 -17.66 12.21
C GLU A 7 -2.98 -16.95 11.30
N PRO A 8 -4.08 -16.40 11.85
CA PRO A 8 -5.03 -15.65 11.06
C PRO A 8 -4.30 -14.51 10.35
N ARG A 9 -4.30 -14.51 9.02
CA ARG A 9 -3.72 -13.40 8.25
C ARG A 9 -4.34 -12.10 8.74
N SER A 10 -3.50 -11.18 9.21
CA SER A 10 -3.95 -9.87 9.68
C SER A 10 -4.88 -9.25 8.62
N PRO A 11 -6.06 -8.74 9.01
CA PRO A 11 -6.98 -8.11 8.08
C PRO A 11 -6.27 -7.06 7.21
N ARG A 12 -6.65 -6.97 5.93
CA ARG A 12 -6.05 -5.97 5.05
C ARG A 12 -6.24 -4.56 5.63
N GLY A 13 -5.17 -3.78 5.66
CA GLY A 13 -5.20 -2.40 6.16
C GLY A 13 -5.07 -2.25 7.67
N THR A 14 -4.82 -3.33 8.43
CA THR A 14 -4.53 -3.24 9.88
C THR A 14 -3.41 -2.24 10.18
N ASN A 15 -2.31 -2.27 9.41
CA ASN A 15 -1.17 -1.37 9.64
C ASN A 15 -1.53 0.10 9.41
N LEU A 16 -2.31 0.40 8.37
CA LEU A 16 -2.75 1.79 8.09
C LEU A 16 -3.67 2.32 9.20
N ARG A 17 -4.53 1.44 9.74
CA ARG A 17 -5.42 1.77 10.87
C ARG A 17 -4.62 1.98 12.16
N ALA A 18 -3.62 1.15 12.42
CA ALA A 18 -2.73 1.32 13.57
C ALA A 18 -1.99 2.65 13.49
N LEU A 19 -1.38 2.94 12.33
CA LEU A 19 -0.68 4.19 12.04
C LEU A 19 -1.55 5.44 12.31
N SER A 20 -2.83 5.40 11.90
CA SER A 20 -3.77 6.53 12.10
C SER A 20 -4.18 6.78 13.55
N ARG A 21 -3.90 5.83 14.46
CA ARG A 21 -4.26 5.90 15.88
C ARG A 21 -3.07 6.17 16.78
N GLU A 22 -1.87 6.26 16.22
CA GLU A 22 -0.68 6.60 16.99
C GLU A 22 -0.78 8.02 17.54
N ASP A 23 -0.36 8.18 18.79
CA ASP A 23 -0.30 9.47 19.46
C ASP A 23 0.93 10.24 18.96
N LEU A 24 0.71 11.33 18.24
CA LEU A 24 1.78 12.14 17.65
C LEU A 24 2.45 13.08 18.66
N ASP A 25 1.83 13.32 19.82
CA ASP A 25 2.39 14.20 20.85
C ASP A 25 3.66 13.61 21.50
N LEU A 26 3.90 12.31 21.30
CA LEU A 26 5.08 11.60 21.78
C LEU A 26 6.32 11.73 20.88
N TYR A 27 6.16 12.32 19.69
CA TYR A 27 7.23 12.41 18.70
C TYR A 27 7.86 13.81 18.66
N ALA A 28 9.17 13.87 18.46
CA ALA A 28 9.87 15.11 18.14
C ALA A 28 9.52 15.59 16.71
N VAL A 29 9.77 16.87 16.44
CA VAL A 29 9.50 17.48 15.13
C VAL A 29 10.30 16.79 14.03
N GLU A 30 11.56 16.44 14.30
CA GLU A 30 12.44 15.73 13.37
C GLU A 30 11.87 14.34 13.04
N GLU A 31 11.42 13.59 14.04
CA GLU A 31 10.82 12.25 13.84
C GLU A 31 9.51 12.33 13.04
N LEU A 32 8.71 13.38 13.25
CA LEU A 32 7.51 13.62 12.46
C LEU A 32 7.83 13.94 11.00
N ASN A 33 8.92 14.66 10.73
CA ASN A 33 9.37 14.92 9.36
C ASN A 33 9.85 13.64 8.66
N GLU A 34 10.65 12.81 9.34
CA GLU A 34 11.08 11.51 8.82
C GLU A 34 9.89 10.59 8.54
N ARG A 35 8.90 10.58 9.46
CA ARG A 35 7.64 9.85 9.27
C ARG A 35 6.90 10.33 8.01
N ILE A 36 6.81 11.64 7.80
CA ILE A 36 6.14 12.21 6.62
C ILE A 36 6.85 11.79 5.34
N GLU A 37 8.19 11.86 5.30
CA GLU A 37 8.98 11.46 4.12
C GLU A 37 8.72 9.99 3.76
N ALA A 38 8.74 9.11 4.76
CA ALA A 38 8.46 7.68 4.56
C ALA A 38 7.04 7.43 4.03
N LEU A 39 6.03 8.15 4.55
CA LEU A 39 4.65 8.03 4.10
C LEU A 39 4.43 8.56 2.69
N GLN A 40 5.10 9.65 2.31
CA GLN A 40 5.07 10.17 0.95
C GLN A 40 5.70 9.18 -0.05
N ALA A 41 6.82 8.58 0.30
CA ALA A 41 7.43 7.53 -0.51
C ALA A 41 6.47 6.34 -0.71
N GLU A 42 5.75 5.93 0.34
CA GLU A 42 4.75 4.85 0.24
C GLU A 42 3.55 5.24 -0.64
N ILE A 43 3.11 6.49 -0.59
CA ILE A 43 2.07 7.01 -1.49
C ILE A 43 2.51 6.89 -2.95
N GLU A 44 3.75 7.27 -3.27
CA GLU A 44 4.26 7.16 -4.64
C GLU A 44 4.42 5.70 -5.09
N ARG A 45 4.83 4.79 -4.19
CA ARG A 45 4.81 3.35 -4.46
C ARG A 45 3.41 2.84 -4.78
N SER A 46 2.42 3.24 -3.99
CA SER A 46 1.01 2.86 -4.18
C SER A 46 0.46 3.38 -5.51
N LYS A 47 0.72 4.65 -5.86
CA LYS A 47 0.35 5.24 -7.15
C LYS A 47 0.99 4.49 -8.32
N SER A 48 2.27 4.16 -8.22
CA SER A 48 3.00 3.39 -9.24
C SER A 48 2.40 2.00 -9.44
N ALA A 49 2.03 1.32 -8.36
CA ALA A 49 1.37 0.02 -8.42
C ALA A 49 -0.03 0.11 -9.08
N ILE A 50 -0.79 1.18 -8.81
CA ILE A 50 -2.06 1.45 -9.48
C ILE A 50 -1.84 1.67 -10.96
N ALA A 51 -0.91 2.54 -11.34
CA ALA A 51 -0.59 2.84 -12.73
C ALA A 51 -0.21 1.56 -13.52
N ALA A 52 0.64 0.71 -12.93
CA ALA A 52 1.01 -0.56 -13.54
C ALA A 52 -0.19 -1.51 -13.73
N LYS A 53 -1.12 -1.56 -12.78
CA LYS A 53 -2.35 -2.37 -12.89
C LYS A 53 -3.31 -1.82 -13.94
N VAL A 54 -3.48 -0.51 -14.01
CA VAL A 54 -4.31 0.16 -15.03
C VAL A 54 -3.73 -0.05 -16.43
N ALA A 55 -2.41 0.10 -16.60
CA ALA A 55 -1.75 -0.13 -17.88
C ALA A 55 -1.94 -1.58 -18.38
N LYS A 56 -1.82 -2.56 -17.49
CA LYS A 56 -2.11 -3.98 -17.83
C LYS A 56 -3.55 -4.18 -18.26
N LYS A 57 -4.51 -3.56 -17.58
CA LYS A 57 -5.92 -3.62 -17.97
C LYS A 57 -6.15 -3.00 -19.35
N SER A 58 -5.63 -1.79 -19.59
CA SER A 58 -5.77 -1.10 -20.88
C SER A 58 -5.16 -1.88 -22.05
N ALA A 59 -4.00 -2.52 -21.84
CA ALA A 59 -3.38 -3.39 -22.84
C ALA A 59 -4.21 -4.65 -23.13
N ALA A 60 -4.82 -5.22 -22.08
CA ALA A 60 -5.74 -6.35 -22.24
C ALA A 60 -7.00 -5.94 -23.00
N ASP A 61 -7.63 -4.83 -22.63
CA ASP A 61 -8.84 -4.30 -23.28
C ASP A 61 -8.59 -4.02 -24.78
N ALA A 62 -7.44 -3.46 -25.14
CA ALA A 62 -7.05 -3.25 -26.54
C ALA A 62 -6.86 -4.57 -27.32
N LEU A 63 -6.29 -5.61 -26.69
CA LEU A 63 -6.14 -6.93 -27.30
C LEU A 63 -7.49 -7.63 -27.55
N PHE A 64 -8.46 -7.45 -26.65
CA PHE A 64 -9.80 -8.02 -26.82
C PHE A 64 -10.63 -7.26 -27.86
N ASN A 65 -10.53 -5.92 -27.90
CA ASN A 65 -11.28 -5.10 -28.86
C ASN A 65 -10.77 -5.24 -30.30
N PHE A 66 -9.53 -5.67 -30.50
CA PHE A 66 -8.96 -5.93 -31.83
C PHE A 66 -9.40 -7.29 -32.44
N ARG A 67 -9.99 -8.18 -31.65
CA ARG A 67 -10.38 -9.55 -32.07
C ARG A 67 -11.88 -9.71 -32.36
N GLN A 68 -12.67 -8.62 -32.35
CA GLN A 68 -14.06 -8.61 -32.80
C GLN A 68 -14.21 -7.98 -34.18
#